data_AF-A0A4V1SRF5-F1
#
_entry.id   AF-A0A4V1SRF5-F1
#
_cell.length_a   1.000
_cell.length_b   1.000
_cell.length_c   1.000
_cell.angle_alpha   90.00
_cell.angle_beta   90.00
_cell.angle_gamma   90.00
#
_symmetry.space_group_name_H-M   'P 1'
#
loop_
_entity.id
_entity.type
_entity.pdbx_description
1 polymer ?
#
loop_
_entity_poly.entity_id
_entity_poly.type
_entity_poly.pdbx_seq_one_letter_code
_entity_poly.pdbx_strand_id
1 'polypeptide(L)'
;MNYIFSILFLLSFSAFSQETISWDEAKINGKIAMTISKADFDKRFKKADSIVPLKVSEQCGNEEAENVRMVYYKGAKYEMDNGVMNFRSVDFSKSRSTYFEIKDDWFDRTTTIKSFIKTYPKAAEFIEDAETEDREVMDMIMLLPANPEEYYEWRFYFLNDRLRSIECWFPCD
;
A
#
# COMPACT_ATOMS: atom_id res chain seq x y z
N MET A 1 -6.71 30.08 55.51
CA MET A 1 -5.35 29.76 55.06
C MET A 1 -5.26 28.25 54.94
N ASN A 2 -5.16 27.73 53.71
CA ASN A 2 -4.56 26.45 53.31
C ASN A 2 -5.11 26.03 51.95
N TYR A 3 -4.43 26.51 50.91
CA TYR A 3 -4.44 25.95 49.56
C TYR A 3 -3.29 24.94 49.48
N ILE A 4 -3.54 23.64 49.28
CA ILE A 4 -2.56 22.72 48.70
C ILE A 4 -3.35 21.71 47.87
N PHE A 5 -3.58 22.02 46.59
CA PHE A 5 -2.86 21.40 45.46
C PHE A 5 -2.98 19.87 45.43
N SER A 6 -4.20 19.37 45.22
CA SER A 6 -4.41 18.05 44.65
C SER A 6 -3.93 18.09 43.20
N ILE A 7 -2.68 17.68 42.99
CA ILE A 7 -2.08 17.44 41.68
C ILE A 7 -2.93 16.36 40.99
N LEU A 8 -3.82 16.79 40.09
CA LEU A 8 -4.38 15.96 39.04
C LEU A 8 -3.21 15.49 38.17
N PHE A 9 -2.64 14.34 38.52
CA PHE A 9 -1.88 13.53 37.59
C PHE A 9 -2.91 12.88 36.65
N LEU A 10 -3.49 13.69 35.78
CA LEU A 10 -4.19 13.21 34.59
C LEU A 10 -3.10 12.55 33.75
N LEU A 11 -2.99 11.24 33.92
CA LEU A 11 -2.32 10.34 33.02
C LEU A 11 -2.91 10.61 31.63
N SER A 12 -2.23 11.45 30.87
CA SER A 12 -2.33 11.49 29.43
C SER A 12 -1.88 10.13 28.94
N PHE A 13 -2.80 9.17 28.94
CA PHE A 13 -2.69 8.03 28.04
C PHE A 13 -2.69 8.65 26.65
N SER A 14 -1.48 8.92 26.14
CA SER A 14 -1.28 9.15 24.72
C SER A 14 -1.88 7.92 24.07
N ALA A 15 -3.06 8.08 23.47
CA ALA A 15 -3.59 7.08 22.57
C ALA A 15 -2.44 6.76 21.62
N PHE A 16 -1.96 5.52 21.66
CA PHE A 16 -0.96 5.07 20.70
C PHE A 16 -1.68 5.08 19.35
N SER A 17 -1.67 6.23 18.68
CA SER A 17 -2.14 6.34 17.31
C SER A 17 -1.22 5.45 16.51
N GLN A 18 -1.73 4.29 16.12
CA GLN A 18 -1.07 3.41 15.19
C GLN A 18 -1.04 4.11 13.84
N GLU A 19 0.10 4.09 13.18
CA GLU A 19 0.23 4.58 11.82
C GLU A 19 -0.39 3.52 10.91
N THR A 20 -1.45 3.89 10.20
CA THR A 20 -2.25 2.98 9.38
C THR A 20 -2.65 3.64 8.07
N ILE A 21 -3.01 2.83 7.09
CA ILE A 21 -3.57 3.29 5.82
C ILE A 21 -4.90 2.58 5.59
N SER A 22 -5.95 3.36 5.28
CA SER A 22 -7.26 2.84 4.90
C SER A 22 -7.29 2.49 3.41
N TRP A 23 -7.79 1.31 3.08
CA TRP A 23 -8.06 0.89 1.70
C TRP A 23 -8.99 1.87 0.96
N ASP A 24 -10.04 2.35 1.63
CA ASP A 24 -11.07 3.21 1.05
C ASP A 24 -10.58 4.63 0.75
N GLU A 25 -9.58 5.11 1.51
CA GLU A 25 -8.98 6.42 1.31
C GLU A 25 -7.83 6.40 0.29
N ALA A 26 -7.24 5.22 0.03
CA ALA A 26 -6.12 5.05 -0.88
C ALA A 26 -6.53 5.09 -2.36
N LYS A 27 -5.72 5.76 -3.19
CA LYS A 27 -5.97 5.94 -4.63
C LYS A 27 -4.68 5.95 -5.45
N ILE A 28 -4.75 5.48 -6.68
CA ILE A 28 -3.72 5.78 -7.69
C ILE A 28 -4.07 7.07 -8.42
N ASN A 29 -3.10 8.00 -8.46
CA ASN A 29 -3.20 9.31 -9.10
C ASN A 29 -4.41 10.14 -8.66
N GLY A 30 -4.83 10.00 -7.40
CA GLY A 30 -6.04 10.64 -6.83
C GLY A 30 -7.36 10.27 -7.51
N LYS A 31 -7.36 9.25 -8.39
CA LYS A 31 -8.48 8.99 -9.32
C LYS A 31 -8.96 7.55 -9.33
N ILE A 32 -8.06 6.59 -9.21
CA ILE A 32 -8.39 5.17 -9.26
C ILE A 32 -8.43 4.64 -7.83
N ALA A 33 -9.62 4.29 -7.35
CA ALA A 33 -9.78 3.65 -6.04
C ALA A 33 -9.10 2.27 -6.02
N MET A 34 -8.75 1.78 -4.82
CA MET A 34 -8.12 0.46 -4.67
C MET A 34 -9.02 -0.68 -5.17
N THR A 35 -10.34 -0.53 -5.06
CA THR A 35 -11.32 -1.41 -5.72
C THR A 35 -12.13 -0.64 -6.77
N ILE A 36 -12.19 -1.15 -7.99
CA ILE A 36 -12.94 -0.52 -9.09
C ILE A 36 -13.48 -1.58 -10.06
N SER A 37 -14.66 -1.35 -10.64
CA SER A 37 -15.16 -2.22 -11.71
C SER A 37 -14.33 -2.01 -12.99
N LYS A 38 -14.08 -3.09 -13.74
CA LYS A 38 -13.40 -3.02 -15.04
C LYS A 38 -14.11 -2.10 -16.03
N ALA A 39 -15.44 -2.11 -16.00
CA ALA A 39 -16.27 -1.24 -16.82
C ALA A 39 -16.07 0.25 -16.50
N ASP A 40 -16.05 0.63 -15.22
CA ASP A 40 -15.78 2.01 -14.80
C ASP A 40 -14.34 2.43 -15.10
N PHE A 41 -13.40 1.50 -14.92
CA PHE A 41 -12.01 1.72 -15.28
C PHE A 41 -11.87 2.05 -16.77
N ASP A 42 -12.42 1.23 -17.66
CA ASP A 42 -12.30 1.42 -19.11
C ASP A 42 -12.98 2.72 -19.56
N LYS A 43 -14.15 3.04 -18.99
CA LYS A 43 -14.89 4.28 -19.29
C LYS A 43 -14.06 5.53 -19.00
N ARG A 44 -13.25 5.52 -17.93
CA ARG A 44 -12.51 6.70 -17.44
C ARG A 44 -11.07 6.75 -17.96
N PHE A 45 -10.41 5.60 -18.04
CA PHE A 45 -8.97 5.50 -18.28
C PHE A 45 -8.61 4.84 -19.62
N LYS A 46 -9.63 4.58 -20.45
CA LYS A 46 -9.58 3.99 -21.80
C LYS A 46 -9.22 2.51 -21.78
N LYS A 47 -7.95 2.17 -21.56
CA LYS A 47 -7.47 0.78 -21.66
C LYS A 47 -6.28 0.56 -20.73
N ALA A 48 -6.23 -0.63 -20.16
CA ALA A 48 -5.04 -1.16 -19.47
C ALA A 48 -3.87 -1.33 -20.44
N ASP A 49 -2.65 -1.25 -19.92
CA ASP A 49 -1.42 -1.47 -20.69
C ASP A 49 -1.29 -2.95 -21.08
N SER A 50 -1.62 -3.84 -20.13
CA SER A 50 -1.70 -5.28 -20.38
C SER A 50 -2.70 -5.95 -19.42
N ILE A 51 -3.20 -7.10 -19.85
CA ILE A 51 -4.01 -8.01 -19.04
C ILE A 51 -3.43 -9.40 -19.28
N VAL A 52 -3.00 -10.08 -18.21
CA VAL A 52 -2.36 -11.39 -18.29
C VAL A 52 -3.03 -12.37 -17.32
N PRO A 53 -2.94 -13.70 -17.56
CA PRO A 53 -3.35 -14.70 -16.58
C PRO A 53 -2.58 -14.55 -15.27
N LEU A 54 -3.23 -14.86 -14.14
CA LEU A 54 -2.57 -14.97 -12.84
C LEU A 54 -1.48 -16.06 -12.92
N LYS A 55 -0.27 -15.76 -12.45
CA LYS A 55 0.80 -16.76 -12.37
C LYS A 55 0.56 -17.70 -11.19
N VAL A 56 1.03 -18.94 -11.29
CA VAL A 56 0.97 -19.91 -10.19
C VAL A 56 1.65 -19.37 -8.92
N SER A 57 2.75 -18.62 -9.07
CA SER A 57 3.45 -17.99 -7.95
C SER A 57 2.66 -16.88 -7.24
N GLU A 58 1.57 -16.41 -7.83
CA GLU A 58 0.71 -15.35 -7.28
C GLU A 58 -0.64 -15.92 -6.77
N GLN A 59 -0.83 -17.24 -6.79
CA GLN A 59 -2.05 -17.90 -6.33
C GLN A 59 -1.96 -18.28 -4.85
N CYS A 60 -3.01 -17.96 -4.07
CA CYS A 60 -3.25 -18.57 -2.77
C CYS A 60 -4.20 -19.78 -2.97
N GLY A 61 -3.78 -20.99 -2.59
CA GLY A 61 -4.62 -22.20 -2.64
C GLY A 61 -4.82 -22.81 -4.05
N ASN A 62 -5.85 -23.67 -4.20
CA ASN A 62 -6.07 -24.49 -5.40
C ASN A 62 -7.25 -24.00 -6.29
N GLU A 63 -6.99 -23.93 -7.59
CA GLU A 63 -7.91 -24.04 -8.76
C GLU A 63 -8.97 -22.95 -9.05
N GLU A 64 -9.34 -22.03 -8.15
CA GLU A 64 -10.27 -20.93 -8.52
C GLU A 64 -9.64 -19.82 -9.40
N ALA A 65 -8.37 -19.96 -9.75
CA ALA A 65 -7.58 -18.93 -10.45
C ALA A 65 -7.81 -18.86 -11.98
N GLU A 66 -8.56 -19.77 -12.61
CA GLU A 66 -8.63 -19.83 -14.08
C GLU A 66 -9.18 -18.53 -14.72
N ASN A 67 -10.06 -17.84 -14.00
CA ASN A 67 -10.69 -16.60 -14.45
C ASN A 67 -10.01 -15.33 -13.90
N VAL A 68 -9.10 -15.48 -12.93
CA VAL A 68 -8.38 -14.34 -12.35
C VAL A 68 -7.33 -13.84 -13.33
N ARG A 69 -7.30 -12.52 -13.51
CA ARG A 69 -6.36 -11.85 -14.42
C ARG A 69 -5.62 -10.73 -13.71
N MET A 70 -4.35 -10.55 -14.02
CA MET A 70 -3.58 -9.39 -13.58
C MET A 70 -3.68 -8.28 -14.64
N VAL A 71 -4.15 -7.12 -14.21
CA VAL A 71 -4.36 -5.92 -15.03
C VAL A 71 -3.31 -4.89 -14.67
N TYR A 72 -2.54 -4.44 -15.67
CA TYR A 72 -1.48 -3.45 -15.47
C TYR A 72 -1.84 -2.11 -16.10
N TYR A 73 -1.59 -1.04 -15.37
CA TYR A 73 -1.81 0.32 -15.84
C TYR A 73 -0.84 1.30 -15.20
N LYS A 74 0.05 1.88 -16.01
CA LYS A 74 1.06 2.89 -15.62
C LYS A 74 1.83 2.49 -14.36
N GLY A 75 2.26 1.24 -14.30
CA GLY A 75 3.00 0.68 -13.15
C GLY A 75 2.14 0.15 -12.01
N ALA A 76 0.84 0.47 -11.95
CA ALA A 76 -0.08 -0.16 -11.02
C ALA A 76 -0.50 -1.55 -11.52
N LYS A 77 -0.62 -2.50 -10.60
CA LYS A 77 -1.05 -3.89 -10.80
C LYS A 77 -2.33 -4.12 -10.01
N TYR A 78 -3.35 -4.62 -10.67
CA TYR A 78 -4.62 -5.01 -10.08
C TYR A 78 -4.89 -6.48 -10.36
N GLU A 79 -5.40 -7.19 -9.37
CA GLU A 79 -6.03 -8.49 -9.57
C GLU A 79 -7.47 -8.26 -10.00
N MET A 80 -7.89 -8.90 -11.09
CA MET A 80 -9.24 -8.83 -11.60
C MET A 80 -9.91 -10.17 -11.48
N ASP A 81 -10.98 -10.22 -10.71
CA ASP A 81 -11.91 -11.35 -10.61
C ASP A 81 -13.34 -10.88 -10.87
N ASN A 82 -14.08 -11.63 -11.68
CA ASN A 82 -15.48 -11.34 -12.02
C ASN A 82 -15.75 -9.88 -12.44
N GLY A 83 -14.78 -9.25 -13.13
CA GLY A 83 -14.88 -7.87 -13.61
C GLY A 83 -14.67 -6.80 -12.54
N VAL A 84 -14.30 -7.18 -11.31
CA VAL A 84 -13.87 -6.28 -10.24
C VAL A 84 -12.35 -6.30 -10.17
N MET A 85 -11.73 -5.13 -10.14
CA MET A 85 -10.28 -4.95 -10.03
C MET A 85 -9.92 -4.50 -8.62
N ASN A 86 -9.07 -5.28 -7.94
CA ASN A 86 -8.52 -4.97 -6.62
C ASN A 86 -7.02 -4.68 -6.76
N PHE A 87 -6.57 -3.58 -6.15
CA PHE A 87 -5.18 -3.17 -6.17
C PHE A 87 -4.27 -4.21 -5.53
N ARG A 88 -3.11 -4.47 -6.12
CA ARG A 88 -2.09 -5.35 -5.55
C ARG A 88 -0.78 -4.61 -5.32
N SER A 89 -0.31 -3.83 -6.30
CA SER A 89 0.92 -3.07 -6.13
C SER A 89 1.05 -1.93 -7.13
N VAL A 90 2.01 -1.04 -6.88
CA VAL A 90 2.49 -0.04 -7.83
C VAL A 90 4.01 -0.05 -7.88
N ASP A 91 4.56 -0.15 -9.09
CA ASP A 91 5.98 -0.05 -9.39
C ASP A 91 6.28 1.32 -10.03
N PHE A 92 6.97 2.19 -9.29
CA PHE A 92 7.26 3.55 -9.73
C PHE A 92 8.43 3.67 -10.73
N SER A 93 9.14 2.57 -11.05
CA SER A 93 10.07 2.56 -12.20
C SER A 93 9.35 2.54 -13.53
N LYS A 94 8.14 1.96 -13.58
CA LYS A 94 7.40 1.77 -14.84
C LYS A 94 6.72 3.06 -15.31
N SER A 95 6.50 4.02 -14.41
CA SER A 95 5.85 5.29 -14.75
C SER A 95 6.36 6.43 -13.87
N ARG A 96 6.76 7.53 -14.49
CA ARG A 96 7.21 8.75 -13.78
C ARG A 96 6.08 9.65 -13.31
N SER A 97 4.86 9.42 -13.80
CA SER A 97 3.68 10.25 -13.49
C SER A 97 2.68 9.55 -12.59
N THR A 98 3.02 8.34 -12.11
CA THR A 98 2.17 7.58 -11.20
C THR A 98 2.55 7.89 -9.76
N TYR A 99 1.55 8.14 -8.92
CA TYR A 99 1.68 8.30 -7.48
C TYR A 99 0.56 7.57 -6.75
N PHE A 100 0.85 7.14 -5.52
CA PHE A 100 -0.12 6.60 -4.57
C PHE A 100 -0.55 7.73 -3.65
N GLU A 101 -1.85 7.95 -3.53
CA GLU A 101 -2.46 9.02 -2.74
C GLU A 101 -3.23 8.40 -1.59
N ILE A 102 -3.09 8.99 -0.41
CA ILE A 102 -3.99 8.81 0.72
C ILE A 102 -4.52 10.21 1.10
N LYS A 103 -5.46 10.27 2.04
CA LYS A 103 -6.21 11.50 2.35
C LYS A 103 -5.38 12.79 2.43
N ASP A 104 -4.26 12.76 3.15
CA ASP A 104 -3.42 13.94 3.43
C ASP A 104 -1.95 13.75 3.03
N ASP A 105 -1.63 12.70 2.25
CA ASP A 105 -0.26 12.40 1.83
C ASP A 105 -0.22 11.70 0.46
N TRP A 106 0.94 11.71 -0.18
CA TRP A 106 1.15 11.02 -1.44
C TRP A 106 2.59 10.55 -1.59
N PHE A 107 2.75 9.45 -2.31
CA PHE A 107 4.02 8.79 -2.51
C PHE A 107 4.27 8.53 -3.98
N ASP A 108 5.49 8.79 -4.42
CA ASP A 108 5.96 8.50 -5.76
C ASP A 108 7.44 8.09 -5.73
N ARG A 109 8.05 7.95 -6.91
CA ARG A 109 9.48 7.61 -7.05
C ARG A 109 10.45 8.61 -6.39
N THR A 110 9.99 9.81 -6.03
CA THR A 110 10.82 10.86 -5.44
C THR A 110 10.80 10.84 -3.92
N THR A 111 9.81 10.18 -3.31
CA THR A 111 9.73 9.89 -1.87
C THR A 111 11.02 9.20 -1.42
N THR A 112 11.68 9.76 -0.41
CA THR A 112 12.88 9.17 0.21
C THR A 112 12.54 8.50 1.54
N ILE A 113 13.39 7.59 2.03
CA ILE A 113 13.15 6.93 3.32
C ILE A 113 13.08 7.98 4.42
N LYS A 114 13.97 8.98 4.36
CA LYS A 114 13.99 10.09 5.31
C LYS A 114 12.68 10.89 5.33
N SER A 115 12.11 11.15 4.15
CA SER A 115 10.82 11.86 4.07
C SER A 115 9.67 11.01 4.62
N PHE A 116 9.70 9.71 4.35
CA PHE A 116 8.71 8.76 4.85
C PHE A 116 8.76 8.63 6.38
N ILE A 117 9.95 8.44 6.95
CA ILE A 117 10.18 8.36 8.42
C ILE A 117 9.64 9.58 9.15
N LYS A 118 9.70 10.76 8.52
CA LYS A 118 9.16 11.98 9.13
C LYS A 118 7.64 11.92 9.30
N THR A 119 6.93 11.26 8.38
CA THR A 119 5.47 11.11 8.42
C THR A 119 5.05 9.87 9.21
N TYR A 120 5.79 8.77 9.08
CA TYR A 120 5.51 7.47 9.72
C TYR A 120 6.69 7.01 10.60
N PRO A 121 7.02 7.75 11.68
CA PRO A 121 8.18 7.44 12.51
C PRO A 121 8.07 6.09 13.22
N LYS A 122 6.86 5.65 13.60
CA LYS A 122 6.70 4.39 14.34
C LYS A 122 6.85 3.18 13.43
N ALA A 123 6.26 3.22 12.24
CA ALA A 123 6.40 2.15 11.25
C ALA A 123 7.87 1.95 10.89
N ALA A 124 8.64 3.03 10.79
CA ALA A 124 10.05 2.98 10.48
C ALA A 124 10.97 2.51 11.62
N GLU A 125 10.45 2.24 12.82
CA GLU A 125 11.22 1.53 13.85
C GLU A 125 11.48 0.06 13.44
N PHE A 126 10.70 -0.46 12.48
CA PHE A 126 10.74 -1.83 11.98
C PHE A 126 11.06 -1.86 10.48
N ILE A 127 12.25 -1.38 10.10
CA ILE A 127 12.77 -1.55 8.75
C ILE A 127 13.33 -2.97 8.62
N GLU A 128 12.90 -3.68 7.59
CA GLU A 128 13.36 -5.04 7.27
C GLU A 128 14.05 -5.06 5.90
N ASP A 129 15.01 -5.97 5.72
CA ASP A 129 15.61 -6.23 4.42
C ASP A 129 14.69 -7.16 3.61
N ALA A 130 14.29 -6.75 2.41
CA ALA A 130 13.55 -7.57 1.46
C ALA A 130 14.42 -7.86 0.22
N GLU A 131 14.63 -9.14 -0.08
CA GLU A 131 15.36 -9.58 -1.27
C GLU A 131 14.39 -9.89 -2.41
N THR A 132 14.64 -9.31 -3.59
CA THR A 132 13.89 -9.61 -4.82
C THR A 132 14.38 -10.90 -5.50
N GLU A 133 13.64 -11.40 -6.50
CA GLU A 133 14.07 -12.55 -7.32
C GLU A 133 15.46 -12.35 -7.97
N ASP A 134 15.82 -11.09 -8.28
CA ASP A 134 17.10 -10.70 -8.88
C ASP A 134 18.23 -10.50 -7.84
N ARG A 135 17.98 -10.84 -6.56
CA ARG A 135 18.89 -10.61 -5.41
C ARG A 135 19.19 -9.15 -5.11
N GLU A 136 18.36 -8.24 -5.60
CA GLU A 136 18.39 -6.85 -5.17
C GLU A 136 17.77 -6.75 -3.77
N VAL A 137 18.51 -6.18 -2.82
CA VAL A 137 18.07 -5.95 -1.44
C VAL A 137 17.47 -4.55 -1.33
N MET A 138 16.28 -4.47 -0.74
CA MET A 138 15.53 -3.23 -0.53
C MET A 138 15.17 -3.08 0.95
N ASP A 139 15.11 -1.84 1.43
CA ASP A 139 14.52 -1.55 2.74
C ASP A 139 13.00 -1.64 2.62
N MET A 140 12.36 -2.43 3.47
CA MET A 140 10.90 -2.56 3.55
C MET A 140 10.39 -1.93 4.83
N ILE A 141 9.36 -1.08 4.71
CA ILE A 141 8.59 -0.56 5.85
C ILE A 141 7.14 -1.02 5.70
N MET A 142 6.57 -1.53 6.79
CA MET A 142 5.21 -2.05 6.84
C MET A 142 4.27 -1.07 7.54
N LEU A 143 3.09 -0.87 6.97
CA LEU A 143 1.95 -0.19 7.61
C LEU A 143 0.75 -1.12 7.65
N LEU A 144 0.06 -1.13 8.80
CA LEU A 144 -1.13 -1.95 9.00
C LEU A 144 -2.39 -1.24 8.47
N PRO A 145 -3.45 -2.00 8.16
CA PRO A 145 -4.72 -1.43 7.74
C PRO A 145 -5.32 -0.54 8.82
N ALA A 146 -6.10 0.46 8.41
CA ALA A 146 -6.84 1.28 9.35
C ALA A 146 -7.90 0.49 10.11
N ASN A 147 -8.50 -0.51 9.47
CA ASN A 147 -9.40 -1.45 10.11
C ASN A 147 -8.62 -2.71 10.54
N PRO A 148 -8.50 -3.01 11.84
CA PRO A 148 -7.76 -4.18 12.32
C PRO A 148 -8.44 -5.53 12.00
N GLU A 149 -9.68 -5.52 11.53
CA GLU A 149 -10.37 -6.73 11.05
C GLU A 149 -9.95 -7.10 9.61
N GLU A 150 -9.28 -6.19 8.89
CA GLU A 150 -8.75 -6.46 7.56
C GLU A 150 -7.40 -7.18 7.65
N TYR A 151 -7.22 -8.20 6.81
CA TYR A 151 -6.04 -9.06 6.85
C TYR A 151 -5.15 -8.81 5.62
N TYR A 152 -4.49 -7.65 5.62
CA TYR A 152 -3.46 -7.29 4.65
C TYR A 152 -2.44 -6.34 5.27
N GLU A 153 -1.34 -6.11 4.56
CA GLU A 153 -0.27 -5.18 4.96
C GLU A 153 0.08 -4.27 3.79
N TRP A 154 0.33 -2.99 4.07
CA TRP A 154 0.96 -2.10 3.11
C TRP A 154 2.46 -2.17 3.26
N ARG A 155 3.17 -2.59 2.21
CA ARG A 155 4.62 -2.73 2.19
C ARG A 155 5.23 -1.70 1.27
N PHE A 156 6.06 -0.83 1.83
CA PHE A 156 6.78 0.23 1.13
C PHE A 156 8.23 -0.21 0.94
N TYR A 157 8.63 -0.38 -0.31
CA TYR A 157 9.97 -0.85 -0.66
C TYR A 157 10.82 0.32 -1.15
N PHE A 158 11.96 0.54 -0.50
CA PHE A 158 12.93 1.57 -0.86
C PHE A 158 14.19 0.93 -1.43
N LEU A 159 14.64 1.47 -2.55
CA LEU A 159 15.89 1.10 -3.19
C LEU A 159 16.74 2.36 -3.34
N ASN A 160 17.98 2.33 -2.82
CA ASN A 160 18.88 3.48 -2.85
C ASN A 160 18.24 4.77 -2.26
N ASP A 161 17.62 4.66 -1.08
CA ASP A 161 16.93 5.76 -0.38
C ASP A 161 15.73 6.36 -1.15
N ARG A 162 15.16 5.63 -2.11
CA ARG A 162 13.97 6.09 -2.86
C ARG A 162 12.92 5.02 -2.97
N LEU A 163 11.66 5.43 -2.87
CA LEU A 163 10.52 4.53 -2.97
C LEU A 163 10.49 3.89 -4.37
N ARG A 164 10.63 2.57 -4.38
CA ARG A 164 10.68 1.72 -5.56
C ARG A 164 9.27 1.24 -5.93
N SER A 165 8.52 0.80 -4.92
CA SER A 165 7.19 0.23 -5.07
C SER A 165 6.41 0.25 -3.75
N ILE A 166 5.09 0.15 -3.87
CA ILE A 166 4.18 -0.15 -2.77
C ILE A 166 3.41 -1.41 -3.13
N GLU A 167 3.27 -2.34 -2.19
CA GLU A 167 2.44 -3.54 -2.32
C GLU A 167 1.38 -3.54 -1.22
N CYS A 168 0.16 -3.96 -1.58
CA CYS A 168 -0.79 -4.47 -0.60
C CYS A 168 -0.65 -5.98 -0.57
N TRP A 169 0.04 -6.48 0.45
CA TRP A 169 0.29 -7.89 0.62
C TRP A 169 -0.85 -8.53 1.41
N PHE A 170 -1.40 -9.60 0.86
CA PHE A 170 -2.41 -10.42 1.51
C PHE A 170 -1.74 -11.76 1.84
N PRO A 171 -1.64 -12.14 3.12
CA PRO A 171 -1.19 -13.48 3.49
C PRO A 171 -2.10 -14.53 2.85
N CYS A 172 -1.50 -15.59 2.32
CA CYS A 172 -2.25 -16.80 1.99
C CYS A 172 -2.48 -17.59 3.28
N ASP A 173 -3.70 -18.08 3.48
CA ASP A 173 -4.05 -19.02 4.56
C ASP A 173 -3.43 -20.41 4.35
#